data_AF-A0A7W9ULT2-F1
#
_entry.id   AF-A0A7W9ULT2-F1
#
_cell.length_a   1.000
_cell.length_b   1.000
_cell.length_c   1.000
_cell.angle_alpha   90.00
_cell.angle_beta   90.00
_cell.angle_gamma   90.00
#
_symmetry.space_group_name_H-M   'P 1'
#
loop_
_entity.id
_entity.type
_entity.pdbx_description
1 polymer ?
#
loop_
_entity_poly.entity_id
_entity_poly.type
_entity_poly.pdbx_seq_one_letter_code
_entity_poly.pdbx_strand_id
1 'polypeptide(L)'
;MGFSGSALVVEEIDAVSWRVREPIEYRGDRDVFVVPAGFRTDFASVPRALVWLVPRYGVFTKAAILHDYLSRDADVTRADADGLFRRALHEEGVSVPQRWMMWAAVRLGSGLIGASGRDIALFLLVAVPAVVFLIVPVVVVQLWLLLFWVVEAVFWVCSRVAGRTSAPPPKPRVRLST
;
A
#
# COMPACT_ATOMS: atom_id res chain seq x y z
N MET A 1 1.22 13.28 -16.96
CA MET A 1 0.55 12.34 -16.04
C MET A 1 -0.26 11.39 -16.89
N GLY A 2 -0.10 10.08 -16.69
CA GLY A 2 -0.80 9.05 -17.46
C GLY A 2 -2.27 8.86 -17.04
N PHE A 3 -2.63 9.26 -15.82
CA PHE A 3 -4.01 9.19 -15.35
C PHE A 3 -4.83 10.40 -15.79
N SER A 4 -5.97 10.15 -16.44
CA SER A 4 -6.98 11.16 -16.75
C SER A 4 -8.13 11.11 -15.73
N GLY A 5 -8.75 12.27 -15.46
CA GLY A 5 -9.94 12.37 -14.62
C GLY A 5 -9.76 13.18 -13.33
N SER A 6 -10.87 13.30 -12.61
CA SER A 6 -11.03 13.97 -11.32
C SER A 6 -10.09 13.44 -10.23
N ALA A 7 -10.12 14.09 -9.07
CA ALA A 7 -9.49 13.57 -7.86
C ALA A 7 -9.95 12.13 -7.59
N LEU A 8 -9.07 11.31 -7.02
CA LEU A 8 -9.41 9.93 -6.64
C LEU A 8 -10.52 9.94 -5.58
N VAL A 9 -11.71 9.42 -5.91
CA VAL A 9 -12.82 9.26 -4.97
C VAL A 9 -12.94 7.80 -4.56
N VAL A 10 -12.76 7.54 -3.26
CA VAL A 10 -12.84 6.20 -2.66
C VAL A 10 -13.79 6.21 -1.46
N GLU A 11 -14.50 5.10 -1.28
CA GLU A 11 -15.33 4.80 -0.12
C GLU A 11 -14.61 3.75 0.75
N GLU A 12 -14.45 4.03 2.04
CA GLU A 12 -13.95 3.04 2.99
C GLU A 12 -15.01 1.95 3.20
N ILE A 13 -14.62 0.69 3.00
CA ILE A 13 -15.47 -0.48 3.31
C ILE A 13 -15.15 -0.97 4.72
N ASP A 14 -13.86 -1.12 5.02
CA ASP A 14 -13.33 -1.54 6.32
C ASP A 14 -11.93 -0.94 6.55
N ALA A 15 -11.29 -1.29 7.67
CA ALA A 15 -10.00 -0.73 8.09
C ALA A 15 -8.83 -0.95 7.10
N VAL A 16 -8.98 -1.85 6.12
CA VAL A 16 -7.92 -2.22 5.17
C VAL A 16 -8.38 -2.26 3.72
N SER A 17 -9.67 -2.05 3.42
CA SER A 17 -10.22 -2.13 2.07
C SER A 17 -11.09 -0.93 1.69
N TRP A 18 -10.90 -0.49 0.45
CA TRP A 18 -11.58 0.65 -0.15
C TRP A 18 -12.27 0.26 -1.46
N ARG A 19 -13.33 1.00 -1.78
CA ARG A 19 -14.06 0.91 -3.04
C ARG A 19 -13.82 2.16 -3.87
N VAL A 20 -13.41 1.98 -5.11
CA VAL A 20 -13.33 3.07 -6.10
C VAL A 20 -14.74 3.54 -6.45
N ARG A 21 -15.04 4.83 -6.33
CA ARG A 21 -16.38 5.39 -6.63
C ARG A 21 -16.52 5.85 -8.08
N GLU A 22 -15.44 6.37 -8.65
CA GLU A 22 -15.40 6.89 -10.02
C GLU A 22 -14.39 6.08 -10.84
N PRO A 23 -14.67 5.79 -12.12
CA PRO A 23 -13.73 5.04 -12.95
C PRO A 23 -12.40 5.77 -13.06
N ILE A 24 -11.30 5.02 -12.99
CA ILE A 24 -9.95 5.56 -13.13
C ILE A 24 -9.44 5.16 -14.52
N GLU A 25 -9.23 6.14 -15.39
CA GLU A 25 -8.62 5.92 -16.70
C GLU A 25 -7.12 6.17 -16.62
N TYR A 26 -6.35 5.18 -17.06
CA TYR A 26 -4.92 5.29 -17.30
C TYR A 26 -4.67 5.22 -18.81
N ARG A 27 -4.01 6.24 -19.35
CA ARG A 27 -3.61 6.32 -20.75
C ARG A 27 -2.09 6.34 -20.82
N GLY A 28 -1.53 5.18 -21.13
CA GLY A 28 -0.13 5.04 -21.54
C GLY A 28 0.07 5.42 -23.00
N ASP A 29 1.31 5.32 -23.48
CA ASP A 29 1.67 5.68 -24.86
C ASP A 29 0.99 4.80 -25.93
N ARG A 30 0.67 3.54 -25.60
CA ARG A 30 0.13 2.55 -26.55
C ARG A 30 -1.10 1.81 -26.04
N ASP A 31 -1.51 2.11 -24.81
CA ASP A 31 -2.41 1.26 -24.04
C ASP A 31 -3.30 2.14 -23.15
N VAL A 32 -4.58 1.77 -23.07
CA VAL A 32 -5.56 2.46 -22.25
C VAL A 32 -6.21 1.42 -21.35
N PHE A 33 -6.18 1.69 -20.04
CA PHE A 33 -6.81 0.85 -19.03
C PHE A 33 -7.83 1.65 -18.26
N VAL A 34 -8.99 1.04 -18.00
CA VAL A 34 -10.05 1.65 -17.21
C VAL A 34 -10.33 0.76 -16.02
N VAL A 35 -10.02 1.25 -14.82
CA VAL A 35 -10.45 0.59 -13.58
C VAL A 35 -11.91 0.98 -13.34
N PRO A 36 -12.86 0.03 -13.30
CA PRO A 36 -14.27 0.35 -13.17
C PRO A 36 -14.61 0.87 -11.78
N ALA A 37 -15.64 1.71 -11.70
CA ALA A 37 -16.26 2.04 -10.44
C ALA A 37 -16.76 0.76 -9.74
N GLY A 38 -16.63 0.71 -8.42
CA GLY A 38 -16.94 -0.46 -7.60
C GLY A 38 -15.76 -1.40 -7.36
N PHE A 39 -14.60 -1.20 -8.03
CA PHE A 39 -13.41 -2.01 -7.80
C PHE A 39 -12.94 -1.91 -6.34
N ARG A 40 -12.61 -3.07 -5.75
CA ARG A 40 -12.09 -3.17 -4.38
C ARG A 40 -10.57 -3.31 -4.37
N THR A 41 -9.92 -2.42 -3.63
CA THR A 41 -8.46 -2.27 -3.52
C THR A 41 -8.06 -2.07 -2.06
N ASP A 42 -6.92 -2.60 -1.67
CA ASP A 42 -6.24 -2.37 -0.39
C ASP A 42 -5.09 -1.36 -0.50
N PHE A 43 -4.98 -0.70 -1.67
CA PHE A 43 -3.89 0.17 -2.09
C PHE A 43 -2.54 -0.54 -2.03
N ALA A 44 -1.57 0.01 -1.29
CA ALA A 44 -0.30 -0.63 -1.04
C ALA A 44 -0.37 -1.40 0.28
N SER A 45 -0.29 -2.74 0.18
CA SER A 45 -0.06 -3.64 1.30
C SER A 45 1.39 -3.51 1.80
N VAL A 46 1.67 -2.46 2.58
CA VAL A 46 3.01 -2.16 3.11
C VAL A 46 3.16 -2.72 4.54
N PRO A 47 4.19 -3.54 4.82
CA PRO A 47 4.51 -3.96 6.18
C PRO A 47 4.70 -2.78 7.13
N ARG A 48 4.22 -2.88 8.37
CA ARG A 48 4.28 -1.78 9.36
C ARG A 48 5.68 -1.20 9.55
N ALA A 49 6.72 -2.05 9.49
CA ALA A 49 8.11 -1.62 9.62
C ALA A 49 8.64 -0.78 8.44
N LEU A 50 7.91 -0.70 7.33
CA LEU A 50 8.26 0.04 6.11
C LEU A 50 7.35 1.26 5.86
N VAL A 51 6.32 1.47 6.69
CA VAL A 51 5.36 2.59 6.52
C VAL A 51 6.04 3.96 6.59
N TRP A 52 7.16 4.07 7.33
CA TRP A 52 7.96 5.31 7.39
C TRP A 52 8.63 5.66 6.05
N LEU A 53 8.85 4.67 5.18
CA LEU A 53 9.49 4.82 3.88
C LEU A 53 8.47 4.92 2.74
N VAL A 54 7.48 4.01 2.75
CA VAL A 54 6.40 3.97 1.77
C VAL A 54 5.07 3.99 2.53
N PRO A 55 4.36 5.13 2.57
CA PRO A 55 3.05 5.17 3.23
C PRO A 55 2.05 4.27 2.52
N ARG A 56 0.90 3.98 3.13
CA ARG A 56 -0.15 3.15 2.48
C ARG A 56 -0.83 3.87 1.31
N TYR A 57 -0.80 5.20 1.30
CA TYR A 57 -1.37 6.05 0.27
C TYR A 57 -0.42 7.22 -0.03
N GLY A 58 -0.50 7.77 -1.24
CA GLY A 58 0.26 8.94 -1.66
C GLY A 58 0.15 9.19 -3.15
N VAL A 59 1.19 9.79 -3.72
CA VAL A 59 1.27 10.08 -5.17
C VAL A 59 1.14 8.83 -6.05
N PHE A 60 1.49 7.65 -5.52
CA PHE A 60 1.39 6.36 -6.22
C PHE A 60 0.05 5.65 -6.07
N THR A 61 -0.92 6.19 -5.34
CA THR A 61 -2.17 5.46 -5.04
C THR A 61 -2.90 5.03 -6.31
N LYS A 62 -3.03 5.91 -7.32
CA LYS A 62 -3.69 5.56 -8.59
C LYS A 62 -2.95 4.42 -9.31
N ALA A 63 -1.62 4.43 -9.29
CA ALA A 63 -0.79 3.35 -9.84
C ALA A 63 -1.00 2.02 -9.10
N ALA A 64 -1.13 2.05 -7.77
CA ALA A 64 -1.39 0.85 -6.97
C ALA A 64 -2.77 0.25 -7.29
N ILE A 65 -3.81 1.09 -7.40
CA ILE A 65 -5.16 0.63 -7.78
C ILE A 65 -5.16 -0.01 -9.18
N LEU A 66 -4.45 0.62 -10.13
CA LEU A 66 -4.30 0.05 -11.47
C LEU A 66 -3.58 -1.31 -11.42
N HIS A 67 -2.53 -1.44 -10.63
CA HIS A 67 -1.80 -2.71 -10.47
C HIS A 67 -2.67 -3.80 -9.84
N ASP A 68 -3.45 -3.48 -8.80
CA ASP A 68 -4.39 -4.41 -8.18
C ASP A 68 -5.43 -4.93 -9.18
N TYR A 69 -5.93 -4.03 -10.03
CA TYR A 69 -6.90 -4.36 -11.07
C TYR A 69 -6.30 -5.31 -12.10
N LEU A 70 -5.17 -4.94 -12.69
CA LEU A 70 -4.50 -5.73 -13.73
C LEU A 70 -3.92 -7.04 -13.21
N SER A 71 -3.55 -7.07 -11.93
CA SER A 71 -3.18 -8.31 -11.24
C SER A 71 -4.31 -9.34 -11.22
N ARG A 72 -5.57 -8.92 -11.30
CA ARG A 72 -6.74 -9.83 -11.33
C ARG A 72 -7.25 -10.10 -12.74
N ASP A 73 -6.71 -9.40 -13.73
CA ASP A 73 -7.06 -9.56 -15.13
C ASP A 73 -6.41 -10.83 -15.70
N ALA A 74 -7.18 -11.62 -16.46
CA ALA A 74 -6.70 -12.85 -17.08
C ALA A 74 -5.89 -12.57 -18.36
N ASP A 75 -6.11 -11.42 -19.00
CA ASP A 75 -5.50 -11.05 -20.28
C ASP A 75 -4.14 -10.35 -20.09
N VAL A 76 -3.79 -9.99 -18.85
CA VAL A 76 -2.53 -9.31 -18.52
C VAL A 76 -1.63 -10.23 -17.70
N THR A 77 -0.41 -10.45 -18.18
CA THR A 77 0.55 -11.25 -17.40
C THR A 77 0.97 -10.50 -16.15
N ARG A 78 1.29 -11.23 -15.08
CA ARG A 78 1.81 -10.63 -13.84
C ARG A 78 3.06 -9.77 -14.09
N ALA A 79 3.92 -10.24 -15.00
CA ALA A 79 5.10 -9.50 -15.38
C ALA A 79 4.78 -8.16 -16.07
N ASP A 80 3.79 -8.14 -16.94
CA ASP A 80 3.35 -6.91 -17.62
C ASP A 80 2.68 -5.96 -16.65
N ALA A 81 1.83 -6.46 -15.74
CA ALA A 81 1.23 -5.66 -14.67
C ALA A 81 2.31 -5.00 -13.79
N ASP A 82 3.32 -5.75 -13.35
CA ASP A 82 4.44 -5.21 -12.56
C ASP A 82 5.24 -4.16 -13.34
N GLY A 83 5.49 -4.41 -14.64
CA GLY A 83 6.20 -3.48 -15.52
C GLY A 83 5.44 -2.17 -15.72
N LEU A 84 4.14 -2.28 -15.95
CA LEU A 84 3.21 -1.17 -16.11
C LEU A 84 3.09 -0.36 -14.82
N PHE A 85 3.04 -1.02 -13.66
CA PHE A 85 3.06 -0.34 -12.37
C PHE A 85 4.29 0.55 -12.23
N ARG A 86 5.49 0.04 -12.55
CA ARG A 86 6.72 0.84 -12.53
C ARG A 86 6.66 2.04 -13.47
N ARG A 87 6.04 1.89 -14.64
CA ARG A 87 5.84 2.99 -15.60
C ARG A 87 4.87 4.05 -15.06
N ALA A 88 3.73 3.62 -14.52
CA ALA A 88 2.76 4.51 -13.89
C ALA A 88 3.38 5.28 -12.70
N LEU A 89 4.20 4.62 -11.86
CA LEU A 89 4.94 5.30 -10.79
C LEU A 89 5.85 6.42 -11.30
N HIS A 90 6.53 6.20 -12.43
CA HIS A 90 7.36 7.24 -13.05
C HIS A 90 6.51 8.43 -13.53
N GLU A 91 5.38 8.16 -14.17
CA GLU A 91 4.48 9.20 -14.69
C GLU A 91 3.81 10.03 -13.58
N GLU A 92 3.63 9.43 -12.41
CA GLU A 92 3.14 10.10 -11.20
C GLU A 92 4.26 10.81 -10.39
N GLY A 93 5.49 10.82 -10.90
CA GLY A 93 6.60 11.56 -10.29
C GLY A 93 7.24 10.89 -9.07
N VAL A 94 7.06 9.58 -8.90
CA VAL A 94 7.72 8.82 -7.83
C VAL A 94 9.22 8.76 -8.08
N SER A 95 10.01 9.03 -7.03
CA SER A 95 11.48 9.05 -7.12
C SER A 95 12.05 7.73 -7.65
N VAL A 96 13.18 7.81 -8.35
CA VAL A 96 13.81 6.65 -9.01
C VAL A 96 14.10 5.49 -8.04
N PRO A 97 14.68 5.70 -6.85
CA PRO A 97 14.91 4.60 -5.91
C PRO A 97 13.59 3.99 -5.41
N GLN A 98 12.62 4.84 -5.06
CA GLN A 98 11.34 4.39 -4.53
C GLN A 98 10.55 3.56 -5.55
N ARG A 99 10.45 4.02 -6.81
CA ARG A 99 9.73 3.25 -7.85
C ARG A 99 10.37 1.90 -8.13
N TRP A 100 11.70 1.80 -8.05
CA TRP A 100 12.41 0.53 -8.26
C TRP A 100 12.23 -0.41 -7.07
N MET A 101 12.28 0.10 -5.84
CA MET A 101 11.97 -0.70 -4.65
C MET A 101 10.53 -1.21 -4.66
N MET A 102 9.57 -0.37 -5.03
CA MET A 102 8.16 -0.75 -5.18
C MET A 102 7.98 -1.81 -6.28
N TRP A 103 8.65 -1.65 -7.42
CA TRP A 103 8.66 -2.65 -8.49
C TRP A 103 9.26 -4.00 -8.03
N ALA A 104 10.38 -3.98 -7.31
CA ALA A 104 10.99 -5.19 -6.77
C ALA A 104 10.06 -5.87 -5.75
N ALA A 105 9.36 -5.11 -4.92
CA ALA A 105 8.39 -5.65 -3.97
C ALA A 105 7.23 -6.38 -4.66
N VAL A 106 6.61 -5.80 -5.70
CA VAL A 106 5.53 -6.48 -6.43
C VAL A 106 6.04 -7.70 -7.21
N ARG A 107 7.26 -7.64 -7.74
CA ARG A 107 7.92 -8.78 -8.42
C ARG A 107 8.18 -9.95 -7.49
N LEU A 108 8.58 -9.66 -6.26
CA LEU A 108 8.72 -10.68 -5.23
C LEU A 108 7.34 -11.26 -4.86
N GLY A 109 6.33 -10.41 -4.70
CA GLY A 109 4.96 -10.83 -4.39
C GLY A 109 4.30 -11.67 -5.50
N SER A 110 4.64 -11.41 -6.77
CA SER A 110 4.20 -12.21 -7.92
C SER A 110 5.00 -13.50 -8.10
N GLY A 111 5.98 -13.80 -7.23
CA GLY A 111 6.81 -14.99 -7.30
C GLY A 111 7.72 -15.04 -8.53
N LEU A 112 8.01 -13.88 -9.15
CA LEU A 112 8.74 -13.77 -10.41
C LEU A 112 8.09 -14.54 -11.58
N ILE A 113 6.77 -14.78 -11.51
CA ILE A 113 6.03 -15.47 -12.58
C ILE A 113 6.12 -14.66 -13.88
N GLY A 114 6.52 -15.32 -14.96
CA GLY A 114 6.69 -14.70 -16.28
C GLY A 114 7.95 -13.82 -16.42
N ALA A 115 8.87 -13.87 -15.46
CA ALA A 115 10.13 -13.12 -15.54
C ALA A 115 11.12 -13.78 -16.52
N SER A 116 11.68 -12.99 -17.44
CA SER A 116 12.83 -13.41 -18.24
C SER A 116 14.11 -13.42 -17.41
N GLY A 117 15.18 -14.07 -17.90
CA GLY A 117 16.49 -14.05 -17.21
C GLY A 117 17.04 -12.63 -16.96
N ARG A 118 16.75 -11.70 -17.89
CA ARG A 118 17.07 -10.28 -17.72
C ARG A 118 16.26 -9.65 -16.58
N ASP A 119 14.98 -9.99 -16.45
CA ASP A 119 14.12 -9.44 -15.41
C ASP A 119 14.53 -9.95 -14.03
N ILE A 120 14.98 -11.20 -13.93
CA ILE A 120 15.57 -11.76 -12.70
C ILE A 120 16.86 -11.02 -12.36
N ALA A 121 17.74 -10.79 -13.33
CA ALA A 121 18.97 -10.04 -13.10
C ALA A 121 18.69 -8.60 -12.63
N LEU A 122 17.73 -7.90 -13.26
CA LEU A 122 17.28 -6.58 -12.84
C LEU A 122 16.64 -6.59 -11.46
N PHE A 123 15.83 -7.60 -11.16
CA PHE A 123 15.25 -7.81 -9.84
C PHE A 123 16.34 -7.92 -8.78
N LEU A 124 17.34 -8.80 -8.99
CA LEU A 124 18.44 -8.98 -8.04
C LEU A 124 19.28 -7.71 -7.88
N LEU A 125 19.56 -7.00 -8.98
CA LEU A 125 20.30 -5.73 -8.97
C LEU A 125 19.63 -4.66 -8.09
N VAL A 126 18.31 -4.66 -8.01
CA VAL A 126 17.54 -3.72 -7.18
C VAL A 126 17.30 -4.27 -5.78
N ALA A 127 16.90 -5.54 -5.67
CA ALA A 127 16.48 -6.16 -4.42
C ALA A 127 17.65 -6.31 -3.44
N VAL A 128 18.85 -6.68 -3.90
CA VAL A 128 20.01 -6.89 -3.02
C VAL A 128 20.42 -5.59 -2.32
N PRO A 129 20.67 -4.47 -3.04
CA PRO A 129 20.97 -3.19 -2.38
C PRO A 129 19.82 -2.69 -1.52
N ALA A 130 18.57 -2.87 -1.96
CA ALA A 130 17.40 -2.46 -1.18
C ALA A 130 17.33 -3.22 0.16
N VAL A 131 17.55 -4.53 0.16
CA VAL A 131 17.56 -5.33 1.40
C VAL A 131 18.69 -4.89 2.33
N VAL A 132 19.90 -4.68 1.80
CA VAL A 132 21.05 -4.19 2.59
C VAL A 132 20.75 -2.81 3.19
N PHE A 133 20.11 -1.92 2.44
CA PHE A 133 19.70 -0.60 2.93
C PHE A 133 18.59 -0.70 4.00
N LEU A 134 17.63 -1.60 3.82
CA LEU A 134 16.45 -1.71 4.67
C LEU A 134 16.68 -2.52 5.95
N ILE A 135 17.68 -3.39 6.01
CA ILE A 135 17.83 -4.32 7.14
C ILE A 135 17.98 -3.59 8.48
N VAL A 136 18.83 -2.55 8.54
CA VAL A 136 19.07 -1.79 9.77
C VAL A 136 17.81 -1.05 10.24
N PRO A 137 17.16 -0.18 9.43
CA PRO A 137 15.98 0.54 9.89
C PRO A 137 14.80 -0.41 10.18
N VAL A 138 14.63 -1.49 9.42
CA VAL A 138 13.57 -2.49 9.69
C VAL A 138 13.79 -3.17 11.03
N VAL A 139 15.01 -3.61 11.34
CA VAL A 139 15.33 -4.22 12.64
C VAL A 139 15.08 -3.24 13.78
N VAL A 140 15.55 -1.99 13.64
CA VAL A 140 15.33 -0.95 14.67
C VAL A 140 13.84 -0.71 14.91
N VAL A 141 13.05 -0.50 13.86
CA VAL A 141 11.60 -0.30 14.00
C VAL A 141 10.93 -1.54 14.61
N GLN A 142 11.33 -2.74 14.20
CA GLN A 142 10.76 -3.98 14.72
C GLN A 142 11.03 -4.18 16.22
N LEU A 143 12.23 -3.81 16.69
CA LEU A 143 12.56 -3.83 18.12
C LEU A 143 11.69 -2.85 18.92
N TRP A 144 11.47 -1.64 18.40
CA TRP A 144 10.59 -0.66 19.05
C TRP A 144 9.13 -1.10 19.06
N LEU A 145 8.64 -1.69 17.97
CA LEU A 145 7.29 -2.26 17.91
C LEU A 145 7.11 -3.41 18.92
N LEU A 146 8.11 -4.26 19.07
CA LEU A 146 8.10 -5.35 20.06
C LEU A 146 8.09 -4.79 21.48
N LEU A 147 8.92 -3.80 21.78
CA LEU A 147 8.93 -3.14 23.09
C LEU A 147 7.58 -2.53 23.41
N PHE A 148 6.99 -1.81 22.45
CA PHE A 148 5.66 -1.21 22.62
C PHE A 148 4.59 -2.26 22.89
N TRP A 149 4.61 -3.37 22.16
CA TRP A 149 3.71 -4.49 22.39
C TRP A 149 3.85 -5.09 23.80
N VAL A 150 5.07 -5.21 24.32
CA VAL A 150 5.32 -5.63 25.72
C VAL A 150 4.71 -4.63 26.71
N VAL A 151 4.88 -3.33 26.48
CA VAL A 151 4.25 -2.28 27.31
C VAL A 151 2.73 -2.41 27.27
N GLU A 152 2.12 -2.52 26.09
CA GLU A 152 0.68 -2.73 25.94
C GLU A 152 0.20 -3.97 26.70
N ALA A 153 0.92 -5.09 26.61
CA ALA A 153 0.60 -6.31 27.33
C ALA A 153 0.62 -6.11 28.85
N VAL A 154 1.63 -5.40 29.39
CA VAL A 154 1.71 -5.06 30.81
C VAL A 154 0.52 -4.21 31.24
N PHE A 155 0.19 -3.14 30.50
CA PHE A 155 -0.95 -2.28 30.80
C PHE A 155 -2.29 -3.05 30.69
N TRP A 156 -2.41 -3.96 29.73
CA TRP A 156 -3.57 -4.82 29.58
C TRP A 156 -3.73 -5.77 30.78
N VAL A 157 -2.65 -6.40 31.26
CA VAL A 157 -2.68 -7.23 32.47
C VAL A 157 -3.04 -6.40 33.70
N CYS A 158 -2.38 -5.26 33.90
CA CYS A 158 -2.66 -4.36 35.03
C CYS A 158 -4.10 -3.87 35.02
N SER A 159 -4.64 -3.45 33.86
CA SER A 159 -6.03 -3.01 33.73
C SER A 159 -7.03 -4.15 33.90
N ARG A 160 -6.69 -5.39 33.53
CA ARG A 160 -7.53 -6.56 33.80
C ARG A 160 -7.61 -6.89 35.29
N VAL A 161 -6.52 -6.68 36.03
CA VAL A 161 -6.46 -6.87 37.49
C VAL A 161 -7.14 -5.70 38.23
N ALA A 162 -7.00 -4.47 37.73
CA ALA A 162 -7.51 -3.25 38.36
C ALA A 162 -8.93 -2.83 37.91
N GLY A 163 -9.42 -3.33 36.78
CA GLY A 163 -10.57 -2.79 36.06
C GLY A 163 -11.90 -3.45 36.39
N ARG A 164 -12.51 -3.06 37.51
CA ARG A 164 -13.97 -3.00 37.67
C ARG A 164 -14.38 -1.53 37.73
N THR A 165 -14.50 -0.85 36.60
CA THR A 165 -14.99 0.53 36.57
C THR A 165 -16.40 0.57 35.98
N SER A 166 -17.39 0.50 36.87
CA SER A 166 -18.83 0.61 36.60
C SER A 166 -19.31 2.07 36.50
N ALA A 167 -18.44 3.01 36.15
CA ALA A 167 -18.85 4.42 36.07
C ALA A 167 -19.64 4.64 34.77
N PRO A 168 -20.90 5.15 34.85
CA PRO A 168 -21.69 5.38 33.65
C PRO A 168 -21.02 6.45 32.77
N PRO A 169 -21.09 6.31 31.43
CA PRO A 169 -20.47 7.25 30.51
C PRO A 169 -21.02 8.67 30.71
N PRO A 170 -20.19 9.71 30.57
CA PRO A 170 -20.63 11.09 30.71
C PRO A 170 -21.68 11.41 29.64
N LYS A 171 -22.78 12.08 30.04
CA LYS A 171 -23.86 12.45 29.12
C LYS A 171 -23.36 13.54 28.13
N PRO A 172 -23.50 13.34 26.80
CA PRO A 172 -23.10 14.35 25.83
C PRO A 172 -23.98 15.60 25.95
N ARG A 173 -23.35 16.78 26.04
CA ARG A 173 -24.05 18.07 25.98
C ARG A 173 -24.21 18.47 24.52
N VAL A 174 -25.35 18.15 23.92
CA VAL A 174 -25.70 18.65 22.58
C VAL A 174 -26.03 20.14 22.72
N ARG A 175 -25.20 21.02 22.15
CA ARG A 175 -25.57 22.43 21.95
C ARG A 175 -26.43 22.48 20.69
N LEU A 176 -27.74 22.59 20.86
CA LEU A 176 -28.64 22.96 19.77
C LEU A 176 -28.46 24.48 19.56
N SER A 177 -27.84 24.86 18.45
CA SER A 177 -27.85 26.24 17.99
C SER A 177 -29.24 26.54 17.43
N THR A 178 -30.02 27.31 18.18
CA THR A 178 -31.28 27.93 17.71
C THR A 178 -31.00 29.01 16.68
#